data_AF-A0A099J549-F1
#
_entry.id   AF-A0A099J549-F1
#
_cell.length_a   1.000
_cell.length_b   1.000
_cell.length_c   1.000
_cell.angle_alpha   90.00
_cell.angle_beta   90.00
_cell.angle_gamma   90.00
#
_symmetry.space_group_name_H-M   'P 1'
#
loop_
_entity.id
_entity.type
_entity.pdbx_description
1 polymer ?
#
loop_
_entity_poly.entity_id
_entity_poly.type
_entity_poly.pdbx_seq_one_letter_code
_entity_poly.pdbx_strand_id
1 'polypeptide(L)'
;MLLLTGGALMAALWLIFTTVHGPTSFNEDNPFLGGSMFFWGMLLGGIPNLLIAAGLISVAAPLSLATGRMARAGFILLLIGLVVPAVIDLAIRALGAPLLLPLAAAGALLLATGNLSNPRVSRPSRLLVLLIGVLLTTAFAFPLLPMTLTDPLGGFRIYGALAHLGVGIGWALFGLTVLRAPRAGQSSRPDPDRSVTGHGD
;
A
#
# COMPACT_ATOMS: atom_id res chain seq x y z
N MET A 1 2.59 11.20 -4.93
CA MET A 1 2.99 10.54 -6.19
C MET A 1 3.51 9.14 -5.95
N LEU A 2 4.46 8.91 -5.04
CA LEU A 2 5.03 7.58 -4.79
C LEU A 2 4.00 6.48 -4.44
N LEU A 3 2.99 6.78 -3.60
CA LEU A 3 1.87 5.87 -3.32
C LEU A 3 1.11 5.45 -4.58
N LEU A 4 0.83 6.42 -5.45
CA LEU A 4 0.12 6.20 -6.71
C LEU A 4 0.94 5.31 -7.63
N THR A 5 2.20 5.68 -7.85
CA THR A 5 3.13 4.94 -8.71
C THR A 5 3.38 3.54 -8.18
N GLY A 6 3.65 3.38 -6.88
CA GLY A 6 3.88 2.08 -6.26
C GLY A 6 2.65 1.17 -6.35
N GLY A 7 1.46 1.69 -6.02
CA GLY A 7 0.21 0.93 -6.13
C GLY A 7 -0.12 0.53 -7.58
N ALA A 8 0.00 1.46 -8.53
CA ALA A 8 -0.24 1.18 -9.94
C ALA A 8 0.77 0.18 -10.52
N LEU A 9 2.05 0.30 -10.13
CA LEU A 9 3.10 -0.61 -10.54
C LEU A 9 2.83 -2.02 -10.00
N MET A 10 2.46 -2.16 -8.73
CA MET A 10 2.09 -3.45 -8.14
C MET A 10 0.95 -4.12 -8.91
N ALA A 11 -0.12 -3.37 -9.21
CA ALA A 11 -1.26 -3.87 -9.96
C ALA A 11 -0.87 -4.30 -11.39
N ALA A 12 -0.11 -3.47 -12.09
CA ALA A 12 0.34 -3.76 -13.45
C ALA A 12 1.27 -4.98 -13.51
N LEU A 13 2.25 -5.07 -12.60
CA LEU A 13 3.16 -6.19 -12.51
C LEU A 13 2.42 -7.50 -12.24
N TRP A 14 1.40 -7.50 -11.38
CA TRP A 14 0.59 -8.69 -11.15
C TRP A 14 -0.16 -9.14 -12.41
N LEU A 15 -0.76 -8.21 -13.15
CA LEU A 15 -1.45 -8.53 -14.40
C LEU A 15 -0.50 -9.14 -15.42
N ILE A 16 0.69 -8.55 -15.60
CA ILE A 16 1.73 -9.10 -16.47
C ILE A 16 2.12 -10.50 -15.98
N PHE A 17 2.43 -10.64 -14.69
CA PHE A 17 2.84 -11.90 -14.08
C PHE A 17 1.83 -13.04 -14.36
N THR A 18 0.54 -12.82 -14.10
CA THR A 18 -0.48 -13.87 -14.28
C THR A 18 -0.76 -14.19 -15.76
N THR A 19 -0.56 -13.24 -16.68
CA THR A 19 -0.69 -13.53 -18.12
C THR A 19 0.47 -14.35 -18.65
N VAL A 20 1.66 -14.15 -18.09
CA VAL A 20 2.91 -14.71 -18.60
C VAL A 20 3.22 -16.08 -18.01
N HIS A 21 3.05 -16.26 -16.69
CA HIS A 21 3.45 -17.49 -16.00
C HIS A 21 2.29 -18.48 -15.79
N GLY A 22 1.09 -18.16 -16.27
CA GLY A 22 -0.06 -19.05 -16.25
C GLY A 22 -0.71 -19.20 -14.87
N PRO A 23 -1.68 -20.14 -14.73
CA PRO A 23 -2.50 -20.29 -13.52
C PRO A 23 -1.84 -21.06 -12.38
N THR A 24 -0.70 -21.73 -12.63
CA THR A 24 -0.02 -22.61 -11.66
C THR A 24 1.24 -21.97 -11.09
N SER A 25 1.50 -22.24 -9.80
CA SER A 25 2.47 -21.57 -8.93
C SER A 25 3.95 -21.86 -9.21
N PHE A 26 4.27 -22.67 -10.22
CA PHE A 26 5.65 -22.99 -10.61
C PHE A 26 5.71 -23.29 -12.11
N ASN A 27 6.20 -22.34 -12.90
CA ASN A 27 6.58 -22.58 -14.28
C ASN A 27 7.96 -21.97 -14.51
N GLU A 28 8.98 -22.66 -13.99
CA GLU A 28 10.39 -22.24 -14.09
C GLU A 28 10.91 -22.34 -15.54
N ASP A 29 10.22 -23.13 -16.38
CA ASP A 29 10.64 -23.45 -17.75
C ASP A 29 10.30 -22.38 -18.79
N ASN A 30 9.55 -21.33 -18.41
CA ASN A 30 9.13 -20.26 -19.31
C ASN A 30 9.67 -18.89 -18.88
N PRO A 31 10.96 -18.60 -19.09
CA PRO A 31 11.49 -17.27 -18.89
C PRO A 31 10.83 -16.29 -19.87
N PHE A 32 10.32 -15.18 -19.35
CA PHE A 32 9.69 -14.13 -20.15
C PHE A 32 10.48 -12.84 -20.01
N LEU A 33 10.81 -12.23 -21.16
CA LEU A 33 11.74 -11.10 -21.27
C LEU A 33 13.11 -11.39 -20.61
N GLY A 34 13.56 -12.64 -20.63
CA GLY A 34 14.81 -13.08 -20.00
C GLY A 34 14.78 -13.14 -18.46
N GLY A 35 13.62 -12.85 -17.84
CA GLY A 35 13.42 -12.96 -16.40
C GLY A 35 12.77 -14.28 -16.01
N SER A 36 13.33 -14.96 -15.01
CA SER A 36 12.71 -16.13 -14.37
C SER A 36 11.51 -15.73 -13.51
N MET A 37 10.71 -16.71 -13.08
CA MET A 37 9.61 -16.49 -12.14
C MET A 37 10.08 -15.78 -10.85
N PHE A 38 11.29 -16.10 -10.38
CA PHE A 38 11.92 -15.45 -9.23
C PHE A 38 12.22 -13.98 -9.47
N PHE A 39 12.70 -13.61 -10.66
CA PHE A 39 12.93 -12.21 -11.03
C PHE A 39 11.63 -11.41 -11.03
N TRP A 40 10.56 -11.95 -11.63
CA TRP A 40 9.27 -11.29 -11.66
C TRP A 40 8.62 -11.18 -10.28
N GLY A 41 8.79 -12.21 -9.46
CA GLY A 41 8.40 -12.21 -8.05
C GLY A 41 9.12 -11.12 -7.25
N MET A 42 10.44 -11.00 -7.40
CA MET A 42 11.24 -9.93 -6.79
C MET A 42 10.75 -8.54 -7.22
N LEU A 43 10.46 -8.33 -8.51
CA LEU A 43 9.92 -7.05 -8.99
C LEU A 43 8.57 -6.73 -8.36
N LEU A 44 7.70 -7.74 -8.21
CA LEU A 44 6.37 -7.58 -7.63
C LEU A 44 6.41 -7.25 -6.13
N GLY A 45 7.29 -7.93 -5.37
CA GLY A 45 7.43 -7.79 -3.91
C GLY A 45 8.37 -6.67 -3.46
N GLY A 46 9.34 -6.29 -4.29
CA GLY A 46 10.38 -5.33 -3.94
C GLY A 46 9.99 -3.87 -4.22
N ILE A 47 10.13 -3.46 -5.48
CA ILE A 47 10.06 -2.04 -5.89
C ILE A 47 8.73 -1.38 -5.50
N PRO A 48 7.55 -1.98 -5.78
CA PRO A 48 6.27 -1.35 -5.44
C PRO A 48 6.12 -1.10 -3.93
N ASN A 49 6.52 -2.07 -3.09
CA ASN A 49 6.42 -1.97 -1.64
C ASN A 49 7.31 -0.87 -1.08
N LEU A 50 8.54 -0.71 -1.60
CA LEU A 50 9.42 0.40 -1.21
C LEU A 50 8.86 1.76 -1.62
N LEU A 51 8.28 1.86 -2.82
CA LEU A 51 7.63 3.10 -3.28
C LEU A 51 6.42 3.45 -2.41
N ILE A 52 5.61 2.47 -2.03
CA ILE A 52 4.47 2.66 -1.12
C ILE A 52 4.97 3.10 0.25
N ALA A 53 5.98 2.44 0.82
CA ALA A 53 6.56 2.79 2.11
C ALA A 53 7.14 4.22 2.13
N ALA A 54 7.94 4.58 1.11
CA ALA A 54 8.45 5.94 0.95
C ALA A 54 7.31 6.96 0.79
N GLY A 55 6.27 6.58 0.04
CA GLY A 55 5.05 7.36 -0.08
C GLY A 55 4.34 7.59 1.25
N LEU A 56 4.20 6.56 2.09
CA LEU A 56 3.64 6.65 3.44
C LEU A 56 4.46 7.58 4.34
N ILE A 57 5.79 7.51 4.26
CA ILE A 57 6.69 8.41 5.01
C ILE A 57 6.46 9.88 4.63
N SER A 58 6.30 10.16 3.33
CA SER A 58 6.04 11.54 2.86
C SER A 58 4.74 12.15 3.38
N VAL A 59 3.82 11.31 3.86
CA VAL A 59 2.51 11.71 4.41
C VAL A 59 2.38 11.36 5.89
N ALA A 60 3.49 11.04 6.57
CA ALA A 60 3.49 10.58 7.96
C ALA A 60 2.94 11.62 8.95
N ALA A 61 3.18 12.91 8.69
CA ALA A 61 2.74 13.99 9.57
C ALA A 61 1.21 14.00 9.81
N PRO A 62 0.35 14.00 8.78
CA PRO A 62 -1.10 13.90 8.97
C PRO A 62 -1.60 12.51 9.39
N LEU A 63 -0.85 11.43 9.10
CA LEU A 63 -1.30 10.04 9.30
C LEU A 63 -0.91 9.39 10.63
N SER A 64 0.24 9.75 11.22
CA SER A 64 0.76 9.04 12.40
C SER A 64 1.29 9.97 13.49
N LEU A 65 1.98 11.06 13.12
CA LEU A 65 2.66 11.93 14.09
C LEU A 65 1.71 12.85 14.87
N ALA A 66 0.56 13.18 14.31
CA ALA A 66 -0.46 14.01 14.97
C ALA A 66 -1.50 13.22 15.78
N THR A 67 -1.35 11.90 15.86
CA THR A 67 -2.40 10.99 16.34
C THR A 67 -1.91 10.02 17.41
N GLY A 68 -2.86 9.46 18.17
CA GLY A 68 -2.59 8.61 19.34
C GLY A 68 -1.75 7.36 19.07
N ARG A 69 -1.34 6.68 20.15
CA ARG A 69 -0.38 5.56 20.14
C ARG A 69 -0.72 4.45 19.13
N MET A 70 -2.01 4.16 18.92
CA MET A 70 -2.46 3.12 17.98
C MET A 70 -2.13 3.44 16.52
N ALA A 71 -2.37 4.68 16.06
CA ALA A 71 -2.05 5.08 14.69
C ALA A 71 -0.55 5.04 14.43
N ARG A 72 0.26 5.43 15.42
CA ARG A 72 1.73 5.35 15.34
C ARG A 72 2.20 3.91 15.29
N ALA A 73 1.67 3.02 16.13
CA ALA A 73 1.99 1.60 16.09
C ALA A 73 1.60 0.99 14.73
N GLY A 74 0.38 1.26 14.26
CA GLY A 74 -0.09 0.81 12.95
C GLY A 74 0.81 1.27 11.80
N PHE A 75 1.22 2.53 11.82
CA PHE A 75 2.16 3.09 10.84
C PHE A 75 3.51 2.37 10.85
N ILE A 76 4.10 2.13 12.03
CA ILE A 76 5.39 1.45 12.15
C ILE A 76 5.28 -0.01 11.68
N LEU A 77 4.25 -0.73 12.13
CA LEU A 77 4.03 -2.12 11.73
C LEU A 77 3.84 -2.25 10.22
N LEU A 78 3.09 -1.32 9.62
CA LEU A 78 2.89 -1.28 8.18
C LEU A 78 4.20 -1.00 7.44
N LEU A 79 5.01 -0.05 7.90
CA LEU A 79 6.33 0.20 7.30
C LEU A 79 7.25 -1.02 7.39
N ILE A 80 7.30 -1.69 8.54
CA ILE A 80 8.10 -2.91 8.70
C ILE A 80 7.60 -4.00 7.74
N GLY A 81 6.28 -4.21 7.69
CA GLY A 81 5.65 -5.21 6.82
C GLY A 81 5.80 -4.94 5.33
N LEU A 82 6.11 -3.70 4.91
CA LEU A 82 6.40 -3.37 3.52
C LEU A 82 7.91 -3.39 3.21
N VAL A 83 8.72 -2.78 4.08
CA VAL A 83 10.15 -2.56 3.82
C VAL A 83 10.96 -3.84 4.00
N VAL A 84 10.75 -4.57 5.10
CA VAL A 84 11.59 -5.74 5.40
C VAL A 84 11.43 -6.84 4.34
N PRO A 85 10.21 -7.25 3.94
CA PRO A 85 10.05 -8.21 2.85
C PRO A 85 10.64 -7.70 1.53
N ALA A 86 10.40 -6.44 1.18
CA ALA A 86 10.90 -5.87 -0.06
C ALA A 86 12.43 -5.87 -0.15
N VAL A 87 13.11 -5.54 0.95
CA VAL A 87 14.58 -5.60 1.02
C VAL A 87 15.08 -7.03 0.94
N ILE A 88 14.43 -7.96 1.64
CA ILE A 88 14.78 -9.40 1.57
C ILE A 88 14.62 -9.90 0.14
N ASP A 89 13.46 -9.67 -0.49
CA ASP A 89 13.14 -10.12 -1.85
C ASP A 89 14.18 -9.63 -2.86
N LEU A 90 14.58 -8.34 -2.76
CA LEU A 90 15.63 -7.75 -3.58
C LEU A 90 17.01 -8.35 -3.30
N ALA A 91 17.33 -8.65 -2.04
CA ALA A 91 18.62 -9.21 -1.66
C ALA A 91 18.78 -10.67 -2.12
N ILE A 92 17.74 -11.48 -1.98
CA ILE A 92 17.74 -12.89 -2.39
C ILE A 92 17.39 -13.09 -3.87
N ARG A 93 16.96 -12.02 -4.56
CA ARG A 93 16.51 -12.02 -5.96
C ARG A 93 15.37 -13.00 -6.25
N ALA A 94 14.48 -13.17 -5.26
CA ALA A 94 13.35 -14.09 -5.31
C ALA A 94 12.19 -13.51 -4.49
N LEU A 95 10.96 -13.96 -4.77
CA LEU A 95 9.82 -13.67 -3.92
C LEU A 95 9.90 -14.55 -2.67
N GLY A 96 10.14 -13.94 -1.52
CA GLY A 96 10.13 -14.63 -0.24
C GLY A 96 8.73 -15.06 0.18
N ALA A 97 8.67 -15.96 1.15
CA ALA A 97 7.41 -16.31 1.79
C ALA A 97 6.77 -15.04 2.42
N PRO A 98 5.43 -14.88 2.37
CA PRO A 98 4.73 -13.71 2.87
C PRO A 98 4.63 -13.66 4.42
N LEU A 99 5.73 -13.94 5.12
CA LEU A 99 5.80 -14.10 6.57
C LEU A 99 5.41 -12.82 7.33
N LEU A 100 5.69 -11.66 6.75
CA LEU A 100 5.36 -10.36 7.34
C LEU A 100 4.08 -9.73 6.77
N LEU A 101 3.34 -10.44 5.90
CA LEU A 101 2.04 -10.01 5.41
C LEU A 101 1.02 -9.77 6.54
N PRO A 102 0.95 -10.60 7.60
CA PRO A 102 0.11 -10.32 8.77
C PRO A 102 0.48 -9.01 9.46
N LEU A 103 1.76 -8.68 9.49
CA LEU A 103 2.26 -7.46 10.12
C LEU A 103 1.82 -6.22 9.34
N ALA A 104 1.91 -6.26 8.01
CA ALA A 104 1.40 -5.22 7.13
C ALA A 104 -0.13 -5.08 7.27
N ALA A 105 -0.86 -6.19 7.30
CA ALA A 105 -2.31 -6.20 7.48
C ALA A 105 -2.73 -5.57 8.81
N ALA A 106 -2.16 -6.03 9.92
CA ALA A 106 -2.40 -5.47 11.25
C ALA A 106 -2.02 -3.99 11.32
N GLY A 107 -0.89 -3.62 10.70
CA GLY A 107 -0.45 -2.23 10.59
C GLY A 107 -1.47 -1.33 9.90
N ALA A 108 -1.99 -1.77 8.74
CA ALA A 108 -3.01 -1.04 8.00
C ALA A 108 -4.33 -0.91 8.79
N LEU A 109 -4.80 -1.99 9.42
CA LEU A 109 -6.01 -1.97 10.24
C LEU A 109 -5.88 -1.02 11.45
N LEU A 110 -4.75 -1.07 12.16
CA LEU A 110 -4.47 -0.18 13.29
C LEU A 110 -4.31 1.28 12.84
N LEU A 111 -3.70 1.50 11.68
CA LEU A 111 -3.55 2.84 11.12
C LEU A 111 -4.91 3.44 10.72
N ALA A 112 -5.80 2.65 10.13
CA ALA A 112 -7.14 3.09 9.75
C ALA A 112 -8.02 3.39 10.98
N THR A 113 -8.04 2.46 11.95
CA THR A 113 -8.84 2.59 13.18
C THR A 113 -8.31 3.67 14.10
N GLY A 114 -6.99 3.80 14.24
CA GLY A 114 -6.34 4.86 15.02
C GLY A 114 -6.56 6.27 14.47
N ASN A 115 -6.98 6.39 13.21
CA ASN A 115 -7.28 7.67 12.55
C ASN A 115 -8.77 8.00 12.46
N LEU A 116 -9.68 7.20 13.04
CA LEU A 116 -11.13 7.41 12.92
C LEU A 116 -11.58 8.84 13.29
N SER A 117 -11.01 9.38 14.37
CA SER A 117 -11.33 10.72 14.89
C SER A 117 -10.44 11.83 14.34
N ASN A 118 -9.53 11.53 13.40
CA ASN A 118 -8.59 12.53 12.88
C ASN A 118 -9.21 13.32 11.72
N PRO A 119 -9.52 14.62 11.89
CA PRO A 119 -10.11 15.44 10.83
C PRO A 119 -9.15 15.73 9.67
N ARG A 120 -7.83 15.55 9.88
CA ARG A 120 -6.80 15.78 8.84
C ARG A 120 -6.73 14.66 7.81
N VAL A 121 -7.29 13.49 8.14
CA VAL A 121 -7.37 12.36 7.20
C VAL A 121 -8.78 12.29 6.66
N SER A 122 -8.94 12.30 5.35
CA SER A 122 -10.27 12.21 4.74
C SER A 122 -10.93 10.86 5.03
N ARG A 123 -12.26 10.82 5.14
CA ARG A 123 -13.03 9.58 5.27
C ARG A 123 -12.69 8.55 4.17
N PRO A 124 -12.63 8.90 2.87
CA PRO A 124 -12.27 7.92 1.85
C PRO A 124 -10.84 7.38 2.02
N SER A 125 -9.87 8.21 2.42
CA SER A 125 -8.50 7.74 2.70
C SER A 125 -8.49 6.69 3.82
N ARG A 126 -9.27 6.89 4.90
CA ARG A 126 -9.37 5.89 5.99
C ARG A 126 -10.00 4.58 5.53
N LEU A 127 -11.08 4.65 4.75
CA LEU A 127 -11.76 3.47 4.22
C LEU A 127 -10.85 2.68 3.26
N LEU A 128 -10.04 3.37 2.46
CA LEU A 128 -9.06 2.71 1.58
C LEU A 128 -7.97 1.99 2.37
N VAL A 129 -7.41 2.61 3.42
CA VAL A 129 -6.42 1.94 4.29
C VAL A 129 -7.04 0.75 5.02
N LEU A 130 -8.29 0.87 5.48
CA LEU A 130 -9.02 -0.23 6.10
C LEU A 130 -9.23 -1.38 5.11
N LEU A 131 -9.67 -1.07 3.90
CA LEU A 131 -9.88 -2.04 2.82
C LEU A 131 -8.57 -2.77 2.47
N ILE A 132 -7.46 -2.05 2.37
CA ILE A 132 -6.13 -2.65 2.15
C ILE A 132 -5.81 -3.63 3.28
N GLY A 133 -6.03 -3.24 4.54
CA GLY A 133 -5.83 -4.13 5.69
C GLY A 133 -6.66 -5.42 5.59
N VAL A 134 -7.95 -5.29 5.26
CA VAL A 134 -8.85 -6.43 5.05
C VAL A 134 -8.37 -7.33 3.92
N LEU A 135 -8.02 -6.76 2.76
CA LEU A 135 -7.51 -7.52 1.62
C LEU A 135 -6.23 -8.30 1.98
N LEU A 136 -5.30 -7.68 2.70
CA LEU A 136 -4.07 -8.34 3.17
C LEU A 136 -4.37 -9.46 4.17
N THR A 137 -5.31 -9.26 5.09
CA THR A 137 -5.75 -10.31 6.02
C THR A 137 -6.39 -11.49 5.28
N THR A 138 -7.29 -11.22 4.33
CA THR A 138 -7.94 -12.27 3.53
C THR A 138 -6.91 -13.00 2.65
N ALA A 139 -5.96 -12.27 2.06
CA ALA A 139 -4.87 -12.85 1.30
C ALA A 139 -4.00 -13.77 2.18
N PHE A 140 -3.68 -13.37 3.42
CA PHE A 140 -2.92 -14.21 4.35
C PHE A 140 -3.70 -15.44 4.82
N ALA A 141 -5.02 -15.35 4.96
CA ALA A 141 -5.84 -16.49 5.33
C ALA A 141 -5.87 -17.58 4.24
N PHE A 142 -5.69 -17.21 2.97
CA PHE A 142 -5.80 -18.13 1.84
C PHE A 142 -4.75 -19.25 1.86
N PRO A 143 -3.44 -18.98 2.08
CA PRO A 143 -2.43 -20.02 2.29
C PRO A 143 -2.64 -20.94 3.50
N LEU A 144 -3.48 -20.56 4.47
CA LEU A 144 -3.79 -21.39 5.64
C LEU A 144 -4.82 -22.49 5.32
N LEU A 145 -5.51 -22.38 4.18
CA LEU A 145 -6.44 -23.38 3.72
C LEU A 145 -5.68 -24.55 3.05
N PRO A 146 -6.15 -25.80 3.24
CA PRO A 146 -5.58 -26.95 2.54
C PRO A 146 -5.52 -26.75 1.03
N MET A 147 -4.37 -27.08 0.42
CA MET A 147 -4.15 -27.00 -1.04
C MET A 147 -5.22 -27.75 -1.85
N THR A 148 -5.74 -28.84 -1.31
CA THR A 148 -6.83 -29.64 -1.91
C THR A 148 -8.12 -28.85 -2.10
N LEU A 149 -8.34 -27.77 -1.33
CA LEU A 149 -9.49 -26.87 -1.46
C LEU A 149 -9.20 -25.66 -2.33
N THR A 150 -7.95 -25.19 -2.36
CA THR A 150 -7.58 -23.92 -3.01
C THR A 150 -7.10 -24.10 -4.45
N ASP A 151 -6.42 -25.20 -4.79
CA ASP A 151 -5.91 -25.45 -6.14
C ASP A 151 -7.02 -25.55 -7.21
N PRO A 152 -8.15 -26.26 -7.00
CA PRO A 152 -9.23 -26.32 -7.99
C PRO A 152 -9.89 -24.95 -8.26
N LEU A 153 -9.79 -24.02 -7.32
CA LEU A 153 -10.34 -22.67 -7.41
C LEU A 153 -9.33 -21.65 -7.97
N GLY A 154 -8.12 -22.09 -8.34
CA GLY A 154 -7.05 -21.20 -8.77
C GLY A 154 -6.53 -20.34 -7.63
N GLY A 155 -6.32 -20.94 -6.46
CA GLY A 155 -6.01 -20.26 -5.21
C GLY A 155 -4.84 -19.28 -5.27
N PHE A 156 -3.82 -19.59 -6.06
CA PHE A 156 -2.71 -18.68 -6.33
C PHE A 156 -3.16 -17.36 -6.98
N ARG A 157 -4.12 -17.41 -7.92
CA ARG A 157 -4.66 -16.22 -8.59
C ARG A 157 -5.51 -15.39 -7.66
N ILE A 158 -6.33 -16.05 -6.84
CA ILE A 158 -7.15 -15.36 -5.83
C ILE A 158 -6.24 -14.66 -4.83
N TYR A 159 -5.23 -15.37 -4.31
CA TYR A 159 -4.22 -14.79 -3.43
C TYR A 159 -3.59 -13.55 -4.05
N GLY A 160 -3.01 -13.64 -5.25
CA GLY A 160 -2.32 -12.50 -5.84
C GLY A 160 -3.26 -11.38 -6.32
N ALA A 161 -4.49 -11.70 -6.70
CA ALA A 161 -5.52 -10.69 -6.98
C ALA A 161 -5.86 -9.89 -5.71
N LEU A 162 -5.90 -10.52 -4.54
CA LEU A 162 -6.12 -9.82 -3.28
C LEU A 162 -4.85 -9.07 -2.83
N ALA A 163 -3.71 -9.77 -2.77
CA ALA A 163 -2.46 -9.27 -2.20
C ALA A 163 -1.73 -8.23 -3.07
N HIS A 164 -1.90 -8.28 -4.40
CA HIS A 164 -1.18 -7.42 -5.33
C HIS A 164 -2.12 -6.52 -6.12
N LEU A 165 -3.13 -7.08 -6.81
CA LEU A 165 -4.03 -6.26 -7.64
C LEU A 165 -4.90 -5.34 -6.78
N GLY A 166 -5.67 -5.91 -5.86
CA GLY A 166 -6.59 -5.18 -4.99
C GLY A 166 -5.85 -4.21 -4.07
N VAL A 167 -4.79 -4.67 -3.41
CA VAL A 167 -3.92 -3.84 -2.56
C VAL A 167 -3.24 -2.74 -3.38
N GLY A 168 -2.72 -3.05 -4.57
CA GLY A 168 -2.09 -2.07 -5.47
C GLY A 168 -3.06 -0.98 -5.89
N ILE A 169 -4.28 -1.35 -6.31
CA ILE A 169 -5.36 -0.40 -6.62
C ILE A 169 -5.71 0.43 -5.38
N GLY A 170 -5.84 -0.21 -4.21
CA GLY A 170 -6.12 0.46 -2.95
C GLY A 170 -5.08 1.54 -2.63
N TRP A 171 -3.78 1.22 -2.75
CA TRP A 171 -2.69 2.18 -2.55
C TRP A 171 -2.69 3.30 -3.60
N ALA A 172 -2.99 2.97 -4.85
CA ALA A 172 -3.10 3.95 -5.92
C ALA A 172 -4.20 4.98 -5.64
N LEU A 173 -5.40 4.50 -5.32
CA LEU A 173 -6.54 5.33 -4.93
C LEU A 173 -6.25 6.13 -3.65
N PHE A 174 -5.59 5.51 -2.67
CA PHE A 174 -5.18 6.21 -1.45
C PHE A 174 -4.23 7.37 -1.79
N GLY A 175 -3.23 7.13 -2.63
CA GLY A 175 -2.35 8.18 -3.15
C GLY A 175 -3.11 9.32 -3.84
N LEU A 176 -4.13 9.01 -4.65
CA LEU A 176 -4.98 10.02 -5.28
C LEU A 176 -5.78 10.85 -4.27
N THR A 177 -6.36 10.22 -3.25
CA THR A 177 -7.09 10.94 -2.20
C THR A 177 -6.20 11.90 -1.42
N VAL A 178 -4.95 11.50 -1.15
CA VAL A 178 -3.97 12.36 -0.48
C VAL A 178 -3.54 13.54 -1.37
N LEU A 179 -3.37 13.31 -2.68
CA LEU A 179 -3.01 14.37 -3.64
C LEU A 179 -4.11 15.43 -3.79
N ARG A 180 -5.38 15.03 -3.65
CA ARG A 180 -6.55 15.91 -3.78
C ARG A 180 -6.92 16.63 -2.48
N ALA A 181 -6.28 16.30 -1.36
CA ALA A 181 -6.57 16.95 -0.08
C ALA A 181 -6.14 18.43 -0.13
N PRO A 182 -7.01 19.39 0.25
CA PRO A 182 -6.65 20.79 0.31
C PRO A 182 -5.48 20.99 1.28
N ARG A 183 -4.41 21.65 0.83
CA ARG A 183 -3.32 22.07 1.72
C ARG A 183 -3.85 23.18 2.62
N ALA A 184 -4.31 22.82 3.82
CA ALA A 184 -4.66 23.77 4.87
C ALA A 184 -3.41 24.59 5.22
N GLY A 185 -3.26 25.75 4.58
CA GLY A 185 -2.07 26.60 4.75
C GLY A 185 -1.86 27.68 3.69
N GLN A 186 -2.65 27.73 2.60
CA GLN A 186 -2.50 28.78 1.57
C GLN A 186 -3.57 29.89 1.60
N SER A 187 -4.57 29.83 2.48
CA SER A 187 -5.68 30.80 2.51
C SER A 187 -5.55 31.89 3.60
N SER A 188 -4.40 32.02 4.25
CA SER A 188 -4.17 33.02 5.31
C SER A 188 -2.88 33.79 5.06
N ARG A 189 -2.70 34.31 3.85
CA ARG A 189 -1.85 35.50 3.67
C ARG A 189 -2.72 36.68 4.07
N PRO A 190 -2.50 37.33 5.23
CA PRO A 190 -3.20 38.56 5.55
C PRO A 190 -2.86 39.56 4.44
N ASP A 191 -3.90 40.14 3.86
CA ASP A 191 -3.79 41.23 2.91
C ASP A 191 -3.15 42.43 3.63
N PRO A 192 -1.90 42.82 3.31
CA PRO A 192 -1.22 43.91 4.00
C PRO A 192 -1.85 45.28 3.67
N ASP A 193 -2.78 45.36 2.71
CA ASP A 193 -3.39 46.63 2.28
C ASP A 193 -4.66 47.04 3.05
N ARG A 194 -5.00 46.34 4.15
CA ARG A 194 -6.17 46.70 4.97
C ARG A 194 -5.87 47.60 6.18
N SER A 195 -4.78 48.33 6.13
CA SER A 195 -4.54 49.48 7.00
C SER A 195 -4.48 50.75 6.15
N VAL A 196 -5.13 51.81 6.63
CA VAL A 196 -5.17 53.18 6.09
C VAL A 196 -6.35 53.45 5.16
N THR A 197 -7.49 53.81 5.74
CA THR A 197 -8.16 55.12 5.54
C THR A 197 -9.48 55.14 6.32
N GLY A 198 -9.63 56.06 7.27
CA GLY A 198 -10.91 56.28 7.97
C GLY A 198 -10.81 56.91 9.35
N HIS A 199 -10.08 58.01 9.49
CA HIS A 199 -10.25 58.98 10.57
C HIS A 199 -10.38 60.38 9.95
N GLY A 200 -11.38 61.14 10.41
CA GLY A 200 -11.80 62.46 9.92
C GLY A 200 -13.13 62.32 9.17
N ASP A 201 -14.29 62.75 9.67
CA ASP A 201 -14.62 63.87 10.57
C ASP A 201 -15.79 63.56 11.53
#